data_AF-U5BXG0-F1
#
_entry.id   AF-U5BXG0-F1
#
_cell.length_a   1.000
_cell.length_b   1.000
_cell.length_c   1.000
_cell.angle_alpha   90.00
_cell.angle_beta   90.00
_cell.angle_gamma   90.00
#
_symmetry.space_group_name_H-M   'P 1'
#
loop_
_entity.id
_entity.type
_entity.pdbx_description
1 polymer ?
#
loop_
_entity_poly.entity_id
_entity_poly.type
_entity_poly.pdbx_seq_one_letter_code
_entity_poly.pdbx_strand_id
1 'polypeptide(L)'
;MQIDWFTVVAQILNFLILVGLLRRFLYQPILNAIDAREKKIASQLEEAASKKEEAEKEKELFLHKNEDFDRAKMELMKKAHDDSEQKRLQLLEEARNEASTMRTQLVKTTMEAHHSLKQEIQEKVHREVFAITQKMLSDLASMDLEDQTIKVFLGRLKTLNEAEKRQFLEAFQSSSTPILVRSAFDLPEKKREEIEQTVSQVIGVQAHFLFKTVPELVSGIELTTKGYKLAWSIAEYLHALEKNIAETAIEKSKTVFDKT
;
A
#
# COMPACT_ATOMS: atom_id res chain seq x y z
N MET A 1 -89.58 119.40 -13.68
CA MET A 1 -88.67 118.29 -14.02
C MET A 1 -89.27 117.54 -15.21
N GLN A 2 -88.70 117.68 -16.40
CA GLN A 2 -88.98 116.74 -17.49
C GLN A 2 -87.78 115.81 -17.55
N ILE A 3 -88.04 114.53 -17.34
CA ILE A 3 -87.02 113.49 -17.51
C ILE A 3 -86.75 113.44 -19.01
N ASP A 4 -85.54 113.81 -19.43
CA ASP A 4 -85.06 113.60 -20.79
C ASP A 4 -84.94 112.10 -21.06
N TRP A 5 -86.03 111.48 -21.50
CA TRP A 5 -86.11 110.05 -21.80
C TRP A 5 -85.00 109.58 -22.76
N PHE A 6 -84.55 110.47 -23.65
CA PHE A 6 -83.39 110.24 -24.53
C PHE A 6 -82.07 110.06 -23.75
N THR A 7 -81.81 110.89 -22.74
CA THR A 7 -80.61 110.75 -21.89
C THR A 7 -80.65 109.50 -21.03
N VAL A 8 -81.82 109.10 -20.54
CA VAL A 8 -82.01 107.86 -19.78
C VAL A 8 -81.75 106.63 -20.66
N VAL A 9 -82.29 106.60 -21.88
CA VAL A 9 -82.03 105.51 -22.83
C VAL A 9 -80.55 105.45 -23.24
N ALA A 10 -79.90 106.59 -23.50
CA ALA A 10 -78.48 106.65 -23.82
C ALA A 10 -77.58 106.20 -22.64
N GLN A 11 -77.94 106.54 -21.39
CA GLN A 11 -77.24 106.07 -20.20
C GLN A 11 -77.41 104.56 -19.97
N ILE A 12 -78.62 104.03 -20.20
CA ILE A 12 -78.87 102.57 -20.15
C ILE A 12 -78.03 101.86 -21.20
N LEU A 13 -77.96 102.40 -22.43
CA LEU A 13 -77.14 101.82 -23.49
C LEU A 13 -75.64 101.84 -23.13
N ASN A 14 -75.14 102.95 -22.57
CA ASN A 14 -73.76 103.07 -22.12
C ASN A 14 -73.46 102.10 -20.95
N PHE A 15 -74.37 101.96 -20.00
CA PHE A 15 -74.25 101.00 -18.90
C PHE A 15 -74.25 99.55 -19.42
N LEU A 16 -75.09 99.20 -20.40
CA LEU A 16 -75.10 97.88 -21.01
C LEU A 16 -73.81 97.59 -21.78
N ILE A 17 -73.25 98.57 -22.49
CA ILE A 17 -71.93 98.45 -23.14
C ILE A 17 -70.84 98.22 -22.09
N LEU A 18 -70.86 98.98 -20.99
CA LEU A 18 -69.91 98.83 -19.88
C LEU A 18 -70.02 97.45 -19.22
N VAL A 19 -71.23 96.97 -18.94
CA VAL A 19 -71.48 95.64 -18.37
C VAL A 19 -71.04 94.53 -19.33
N GLY A 20 -71.27 94.71 -20.64
CA GLY A 20 -70.78 93.80 -21.67
C GLY A 20 -69.24 93.73 -21.71
N LEU A 21 -68.56 94.88 -21.64
CA LEU A 21 -67.11 94.98 -21.55
C LEU A 21 -66.58 94.36 -20.25
N LEU A 22 -67.17 94.67 -19.10
CA LEU A 22 -66.81 94.10 -17.80
C LEU A 22 -66.96 92.57 -17.78
N ARG A 23 -68.06 92.05 -18.32
CA ARG A 23 -68.31 90.61 -18.41
C ARG A 23 -67.26 89.91 -19.28
N ARG A 24 -66.92 90.49 -20.43
CA ARG A 24 -65.98 89.90 -21.40
C ARG A 24 -64.51 90.03 -20.98
N PHE A 25 -64.12 91.21 -20.46
CA PHE A 25 -62.71 91.55 -20.19
C PHE A 25 -62.26 91.29 -18.75
N LEU A 26 -63.15 91.34 -17.76
CA LEU A 26 -62.78 91.17 -16.35
C LEU A 26 -63.38 89.90 -15.74
N TYR A 27 -64.69 89.72 -15.83
CA TYR A 27 -65.36 88.64 -15.08
C TYR A 27 -65.02 87.24 -15.63
N GLN A 28 -65.11 87.05 -16.96
CA GLN A 28 -64.76 85.76 -17.56
C GLN A 28 -63.28 85.38 -17.38
N PRO A 29 -62.29 86.26 -17.65
CA PRO A 29 -60.88 85.91 -17.43
C PRO A 29 -60.55 85.60 -15.98
N ILE A 30 -61.17 86.28 -15.01
CA ILE A 30 -60.95 86.03 -13.57
C ILE A 30 -61.54 84.67 -13.16
N LEU A 31 -62.78 84.36 -13.56
CA LEU A 31 -63.38 83.05 -13.28
C LEU A 31 -62.56 81.91 -13.91
N ASN A 32 -62.17 82.05 -15.17
CA ASN A 32 -61.33 81.06 -15.85
C ASN A 32 -59.98 80.86 -15.14
N ALA A 33 -59.39 81.93 -14.57
CA ALA A 33 -58.14 81.84 -13.81
C ALA A 33 -58.33 81.13 -12.46
N ILE A 34 -59.47 81.33 -11.79
CA ILE A 34 -59.84 80.62 -10.55
C ILE A 34 -60.07 79.14 -10.86
N ASP A 35 -60.88 78.81 -11.87
CA ASP A 35 -61.15 77.43 -12.29
C ASP A 35 -59.87 76.71 -12.73
N ALA A 36 -58.99 77.39 -13.48
CA ALA A 36 -57.70 76.84 -13.89
C ALA A 36 -56.79 76.56 -12.68
N ARG A 37 -56.81 77.43 -11.67
CA ARG A 37 -56.04 77.24 -10.43
C ARG A 37 -56.61 76.10 -9.59
N GLU A 38 -57.93 76.03 -9.45
CA GLU A 38 -58.62 74.95 -8.73
C GLU A 38 -58.32 73.61 -9.38
N LYS A 39 -58.47 73.50 -10.71
CA LYS A 39 -58.15 72.30 -11.47
C LYS A 39 -56.68 71.89 -11.33
N LYS A 40 -55.75 72.86 -11.33
CA LYS A 40 -54.32 72.59 -11.14
C LYS A 40 -54.00 72.07 -9.74
N ILE A 41 -54.63 72.63 -8.71
CA ILE A 41 -54.45 72.16 -7.33
C ILE A 41 -55.04 70.77 -7.16
N ALA A 42 -56.24 70.53 -7.70
CA ALA A 42 -56.90 69.23 -7.69
C ALA A 42 -56.03 68.17 -8.39
N SER A 43 -55.50 68.47 -9.59
CA SER A 43 -54.63 67.54 -10.31
C SER A 43 -53.31 67.29 -9.58
N GLN A 44 -52.72 68.30 -8.95
CA GLN A 44 -51.50 68.13 -8.15
C GLN A 44 -51.73 67.28 -6.91
N LEU A 45 -52.89 67.42 -6.24
CA LEU A 45 -53.26 66.59 -5.10
C LEU A 45 -53.52 65.14 -5.51
N GLU A 46 -54.21 64.93 -6.64
CA GLU A 46 -54.45 63.60 -7.20
C GLU A 46 -53.14 62.91 -7.62
N GLU A 47 -52.26 63.61 -8.33
CA GLU A 47 -50.92 63.11 -8.67
C GLU A 47 -50.09 62.78 -7.42
N ALA A 48 -50.14 63.63 -6.39
CA ALA A 48 -49.42 63.38 -5.15
C ALA A 48 -49.98 62.16 -4.38
N ALA A 49 -51.31 62.00 -4.36
CA ALA A 49 -51.97 60.84 -3.76
C ALA A 49 -51.63 59.55 -4.51
N SER A 50 -51.69 59.55 -5.84
CA SER A 50 -51.33 58.43 -6.70
C SER A 50 -49.86 58.04 -6.52
N LYS A 51 -48.92 59.01 -6.53
CA LYS A 51 -47.50 58.74 -6.27
C LYS A 51 -47.25 58.16 -4.88
N LYS A 52 -47.99 58.62 -3.88
CA LYS A 52 -47.88 58.09 -2.51
C LYS A 52 -48.35 56.63 -2.46
N GLU A 53 -49.49 56.32 -3.10
CA GLU A 53 -50.00 54.95 -3.17
C GLU A 53 -49.05 54.02 -3.94
N GLU A 54 -48.48 54.48 -5.06
CA GLU A 54 -47.46 53.73 -5.81
C GLU A 54 -46.21 53.47 -4.97
N ALA A 55 -45.71 54.48 -4.26
CA ALA A 55 -44.56 54.34 -3.37
C ALA A 55 -44.82 53.37 -2.20
N GLU A 56 -46.03 53.38 -1.64
CA GLU A 56 -46.46 52.43 -0.60
C GLU A 56 -46.50 51.00 -1.14
N LYS A 57 -47.08 50.78 -2.33
CA LYS A 57 -47.10 49.47 -3.00
C LYS A 57 -45.70 48.96 -3.34
N GLU A 58 -44.83 49.83 -3.86
CA GLU A 58 -43.45 49.46 -4.18
C GLU A 58 -42.67 49.09 -2.91
N LYS A 59 -42.88 49.84 -1.82
CA LYS A 59 -42.29 49.53 -0.52
C LYS A 59 -42.74 48.17 0.01
N GLU A 60 -44.03 47.86 -0.03
CA GLU A 60 -44.55 46.55 0.40
C GLU A 60 -43.98 45.41 -0.46
N LEU A 61 -43.91 45.60 -1.77
CA LEU A 61 -43.33 44.62 -2.69
C LEU A 61 -41.83 44.42 -2.44
N PHE A 62 -41.09 45.49 -2.13
CA PHE A 62 -39.68 45.40 -1.78
C PHE A 62 -39.47 44.66 -0.45
N LEU A 63 -40.30 44.93 0.57
CA LEU A 63 -40.25 44.23 1.85
C LEU A 63 -40.50 42.73 1.67
N HIS A 64 -41.54 42.34 0.93
CA HIS A 64 -41.81 40.93 0.64
C HIS A 64 -40.67 40.25 -0.12
N LYS A 65 -40.11 40.92 -1.14
CA LYS A 65 -38.95 40.40 -1.87
C LYS A 65 -37.72 40.23 -0.96
N ASN A 66 -37.51 41.15 -0.02
CA ASN A 66 -36.41 41.08 0.92
C ASN A 66 -36.59 39.89 1.89
N GLU A 67 -37.80 39.66 2.39
CA GLU A 67 -38.11 38.49 3.23
C GLU A 67 -37.91 37.18 2.47
N ASP A 68 -38.36 37.10 1.22
CA ASP A 68 -38.12 35.94 0.35
C ASP A 68 -36.63 35.70 0.10
N PHE A 69 -35.89 36.78 -0.16
CA PHE A 69 -34.45 36.73 -0.37
C PHE A 69 -33.72 36.25 0.88
N ASP A 70 -34.07 36.77 2.06
CA ASP A 70 -33.47 36.35 3.33
C ASP A 70 -33.78 34.88 3.64
N ARG A 71 -35.00 34.41 3.36
CA ARG A 71 -35.35 32.98 3.47
C ARG A 71 -34.51 32.11 2.53
N ALA A 72 -34.47 32.44 1.24
CA ALA A 72 -33.70 31.70 0.25
C ALA A 72 -32.20 31.67 0.58
N LYS A 73 -31.66 32.79 1.07
CA LYS A 73 -30.27 32.89 1.53
C LYS A 73 -30.02 31.98 2.73
N MET A 74 -30.89 31.97 3.74
CA MET A 74 -30.75 31.09 4.90
C MET A 74 -30.80 29.61 4.50
N GLU A 75 -31.72 29.23 3.61
CA GLU A 75 -31.81 27.86 3.10
C GLU A 75 -30.55 27.46 2.32
N LEU A 76 -30.04 28.33 1.45
CA LEU A 76 -28.82 28.07 0.68
C LEU A 76 -27.61 27.92 1.60
N MET A 77 -27.48 28.80 2.61
CA MET A 77 -26.39 28.73 3.59
C MET A 77 -26.47 27.46 4.44
N LYS A 78 -27.67 27.06 4.87
CA LYS A 78 -27.88 25.81 5.59
C LYS A 78 -27.47 24.62 4.74
N LYS A 79 -27.93 24.57 3.48
CA LYS A 79 -27.56 23.50 2.55
C LYS A 79 -26.05 23.44 2.31
N ALA A 80 -25.40 24.59 2.08
CA ALA A 80 -23.96 24.64 1.92
C ALA A 80 -23.21 24.15 3.17
N HIS A 81 -23.73 24.45 4.36
CA HIS A 81 -23.17 23.96 5.62
C HIS A 81 -23.34 22.44 5.76
N ASP A 82 -24.54 21.92 5.50
CA ASP A 82 -24.85 20.49 5.56
C ASP A 82 -24.00 19.69 4.54
N ASP A 83 -23.89 20.19 3.30
CA ASP A 83 -23.05 19.59 2.25
C ASP A 83 -21.56 19.61 2.64
N SER A 84 -21.09 20.71 3.24
CA SER A 84 -19.72 20.83 3.75
C SER A 84 -19.44 19.83 4.89
N GLU A 85 -20.37 19.69 5.84
CA GLU A 85 -20.22 18.73 6.95
C GLU A 85 -20.25 17.28 6.43
N GLN A 86 -21.13 16.96 5.49
CA GLN A 86 -21.13 15.64 4.84
C GLN A 86 -19.81 15.36 4.12
N LYS A 87 -19.30 16.33 3.36
CA LYS A 87 -18.01 16.16 2.67
C LYS A 87 -16.86 16.03 3.66
N ARG A 88 -16.88 16.78 4.76
CA ARG A 88 -15.90 16.67 5.84
C ARG A 88 -15.91 15.26 6.45
N LEU A 89 -17.08 14.71 6.75
CA LEU A 89 -17.22 13.36 7.29
C LEU A 89 -16.72 12.29 6.30
N GLN A 90 -17.06 12.42 5.02
CA GLN A 90 -16.57 11.52 3.96
C GLN A 90 -15.05 11.52 3.87
N LEU A 91 -14.42 12.70 3.82
CA LEU A 91 -12.96 12.84 3.76
C LEU A 91 -12.28 12.28 5.01
N LEU A 92 -12.90 12.45 6.19
CA LEU A 92 -12.38 11.90 7.44
C LEU A 92 -12.42 10.36 7.44
N GLU A 93 -13.48 9.78 6.90
CA GLU A 93 -13.63 8.33 6.80
C GLU A 93 -12.69 7.74 5.75
N GLU A 94 -12.54 8.40 4.60
CA GLU A 94 -11.56 8.05 3.57
C GLU A 94 -10.13 8.07 4.14
N ALA A 95 -9.75 9.15 4.83
CA ALA A 95 -8.44 9.26 5.49
C ALA A 95 -8.21 8.17 6.56
N ARG A 96 -9.26 7.78 7.31
CA ARG A 96 -9.18 6.67 8.28
C ARG A 96 -8.98 5.33 7.59
N ASN A 97 -9.71 5.08 6.51
CA ASN A 97 -9.60 3.86 5.73
C ASN A 97 -8.21 3.74 5.08
N GLU A 98 -7.70 4.82 4.49
CA GLU A 98 -6.34 4.88 3.95
C GLU A 98 -5.28 4.64 5.04
N ALA A 99 -5.40 5.30 6.20
CA ALA A 99 -4.48 5.11 7.32
C ALA A 99 -4.50 3.66 7.84
N SER A 100 -5.68 3.03 7.93
CA SER A 100 -5.81 1.63 8.34
C SER A 100 -5.21 0.65 7.33
N THR A 101 -5.37 0.95 6.03
CA THR A 101 -4.80 0.17 4.94
C THR A 101 -3.28 0.28 4.95
N MET A 102 -2.75 1.49 5.08
CA MET A 102 -1.32 1.75 5.20
C MET A 102 -0.72 1.05 6.43
N ARG A 103 -1.41 1.10 7.58
CA ARG A 103 -0.97 0.40 8.79
C ARG A 103 -0.92 -1.11 8.59
N THR A 104 -1.96 -1.70 7.99
CA THR A 104 -2.01 -3.14 7.70
C THR A 104 -0.87 -3.53 6.75
N GLN A 105 -0.65 -2.74 5.70
CA GLN A 105 0.42 -2.98 4.74
C GLN A 105 1.80 -2.87 5.41
N LEU A 106 2.02 -1.87 6.25
CA LEU A 106 3.28 -1.70 6.99
C LEU A 106 3.56 -2.87 7.92
N VAL A 107 2.55 -3.36 8.65
CA VAL A 107 2.69 -4.54 9.51
C VAL A 107 3.07 -5.77 8.68
N LYS A 108 2.38 -5.99 7.55
CA LYS A 108 2.67 -7.10 6.65
C LYS A 108 4.10 -7.03 6.11
N THR A 109 4.50 -5.90 5.53
CA THR A 109 5.85 -5.74 4.95
C THR A 109 6.95 -5.85 6.01
N THR A 110 6.69 -5.35 7.23
CA THR A 110 7.65 -5.45 8.34
C THR A 110 7.80 -6.90 8.80
N MET A 111 6.71 -7.65 8.86
CA MET A 111 6.73 -9.07 9.24
C MET A 111 7.42 -9.93 8.18
N GLU A 112 7.16 -9.68 6.90
CA GLU A 112 7.87 -10.30 5.77
C GLU A 112 9.38 -10.00 5.81
N ALA A 113 9.76 -8.73 6.02
CA ALA A 113 11.17 -8.33 6.14
C ALA A 113 11.87 -8.97 7.36
N HIS A 114 11.19 -9.07 8.50
CA HIS A 114 11.73 -9.79 9.65
C HIS A 114 11.92 -11.28 9.37
N HIS A 115 11.00 -11.90 8.65
CA HIS A 115 11.10 -13.31 8.29
C HIS A 115 12.27 -13.55 7.34
N SER A 116 12.40 -12.74 6.28
CA SER A 116 13.49 -12.85 5.32
C SER A 116 14.85 -12.61 5.98
N LEU A 117 14.97 -11.59 6.82
CA LEU A 117 16.20 -11.30 7.56
C LEU A 117 16.58 -12.46 8.49
N LYS A 118 15.61 -13.06 9.19
CA LYS A 118 15.85 -14.21 10.05
C LYS A 118 16.37 -15.40 9.25
N GLN A 119 15.78 -15.68 8.09
CA GLN A 119 16.24 -16.76 7.21
C GLN A 119 17.67 -16.49 6.72
N GLU A 120 17.95 -15.29 6.24
CA GLU A 120 19.28 -14.91 5.76
C GLU A 120 20.36 -15.03 6.86
N ILE A 121 20.04 -14.59 8.08
CA ILE A 121 20.92 -14.74 9.24
C ILE A 121 21.14 -16.22 9.56
N GLN A 122 20.08 -17.04 9.59
CA GLN A 122 20.20 -18.47 9.87
C GLN A 122 21.08 -19.17 8.85
N GLU A 123 20.87 -18.92 7.56
CA GLU A 123 21.70 -19.48 6.50
C GLU A 123 23.17 -19.05 6.62
N LYS A 124 23.42 -17.77 6.90
CA LYS A 124 24.78 -17.26 7.08
C LYS A 124 25.45 -17.91 8.30
N VAL A 125 24.75 -18.00 9.43
CA VAL A 125 25.25 -18.66 10.64
C VAL A 125 25.56 -20.12 10.37
N HIS A 126 24.68 -20.85 9.66
CA HIS A 126 24.92 -22.25 9.31
C HIS A 126 26.22 -22.39 8.50
N ARG A 127 26.36 -21.61 7.41
CA ARG A 127 27.57 -21.65 6.56
C ARG A 127 28.84 -21.35 7.35
N GLU A 128 28.82 -20.32 8.20
CA GLU A 128 29.99 -19.95 9.02
C GLU A 128 30.34 -21.02 10.06
N VAL A 129 29.35 -21.60 10.74
CA VAL A 129 29.57 -22.68 11.71
C VAL A 129 30.15 -23.91 11.02
N PHE A 130 29.63 -24.29 9.84
CA PHE A 130 30.19 -25.39 9.07
C PHE A 130 31.62 -25.11 8.62
N ALA A 131 31.90 -23.91 8.11
CA ALA A 131 33.24 -23.53 7.68
C ALA A 131 34.25 -23.55 8.86
N ILE A 132 33.87 -23.02 10.02
CA ILE A 132 34.71 -23.04 11.23
C ILE A 132 34.92 -24.48 11.72
N THR A 133 33.87 -25.29 11.74
CA THR A 133 33.96 -26.68 12.20
C THR A 133 34.84 -27.52 11.28
N GLN A 134 34.68 -27.36 9.96
CA GLN A 134 35.51 -28.02 8.97
C GLN A 134 36.98 -27.61 9.11
N LYS A 135 37.24 -26.31 9.28
CA LYS A 135 38.59 -25.80 9.50
C LYS A 135 39.20 -26.34 10.80
N MET A 136 38.48 -26.28 11.92
CA MET A 136 38.95 -26.83 13.20
C MET A 136 39.24 -28.32 13.10
N LEU A 137 38.37 -29.11 12.47
CA LEU A 137 38.59 -30.56 12.34
C LEU A 137 39.73 -30.88 11.37
N SER A 138 39.98 -30.03 10.37
CA SER A 138 41.19 -30.12 9.54
C SER A 138 42.45 -29.78 10.33
N ASP A 139 42.42 -28.76 11.19
CA ASP A 139 43.55 -28.36 12.03
C ASP A 139 43.83 -29.42 13.13
N LEU A 140 42.80 -30.11 13.63
CA LEU A 140 42.90 -31.18 14.64
C LEU A 140 43.18 -32.57 14.03
N ALA A 141 43.22 -32.70 12.70
CA ALA A 141 43.59 -33.95 12.03
C ALA A 141 45.09 -34.25 12.30
N SER A 142 45.37 -34.87 13.44
CA SER A 142 46.67 -35.40 13.82
C SER A 142 46.76 -36.90 13.49
N MET A 143 47.99 -37.44 13.48
CA MET A 143 48.24 -38.87 13.23
C MET A 143 47.42 -39.81 14.14
N ASP A 144 47.09 -39.39 15.36
CA ASP A 144 46.26 -40.18 16.29
C ASP A 144 44.79 -40.28 15.83
N LEU A 145 44.24 -39.21 15.23
CA LEU A 145 42.88 -39.20 14.68
C LEU A 145 42.80 -39.99 13.36
N GLU A 146 43.85 -39.92 12.56
CA GLU A 146 44.01 -40.68 11.32
C GLU A 146 43.98 -42.20 11.58
N ASP A 147 44.70 -42.65 12.61
CA ASP A 147 44.69 -44.07 13.02
C ASP A 147 43.32 -44.54 13.53
N GLN A 148 42.59 -43.69 14.26
CA GLN A 148 41.23 -43.99 14.69
C GLN A 148 40.24 -44.00 13.52
N THR A 149 40.42 -43.11 12.55
CA THR A 149 39.63 -43.04 11.31
C THR A 149 39.71 -44.37 10.56
N ILE A 150 40.92 -44.92 10.40
CA ILE A 150 41.12 -46.24 9.76
C ILE A 150 40.38 -47.32 10.54
N LYS A 151 40.52 -47.36 11.88
CA LYS A 151 39.86 -48.37 12.72
C LYS A 151 38.34 -48.33 12.62
N VAL A 152 37.74 -47.15 12.69
CA VAL A 152 36.27 -46.98 12.58
C VAL A 152 35.81 -47.34 11.17
N PHE A 153 36.54 -46.96 10.13
CA PHE A 153 36.23 -47.31 8.75
C PHE A 153 36.23 -48.83 8.53
N LEU A 154 37.29 -49.52 8.97
CA LEU A 154 37.40 -50.98 8.87
C LEU A 154 36.34 -51.70 9.71
N GLY A 155 36.00 -51.17 10.89
CA GLY A 155 34.90 -51.67 11.71
C GLY A 155 33.56 -51.58 10.97
N ARG A 156 33.26 -50.41 10.39
CA ARG A 156 32.04 -50.18 9.61
C ARG A 156 31.94 -51.13 8.41
N LEU A 157 33.05 -51.39 7.73
CA LEU A 157 33.12 -52.34 6.61
C LEU A 157 32.69 -53.76 7.02
N LYS A 158 33.06 -54.17 8.25
CA LYS A 158 32.72 -55.49 8.81
C LYS A 158 31.28 -55.58 9.30
N THR A 159 30.67 -54.46 9.68
CA THR A 159 29.29 -54.40 10.23
C THR A 159 28.26 -53.91 9.21
N LEU A 160 28.58 -53.90 7.91
CA LEU A 160 27.62 -53.55 6.85
C LEU A 160 26.40 -54.47 6.93
N ASN A 161 25.21 -53.89 6.75
CA ASN A 161 23.97 -54.68 6.76
C ASN A 161 23.86 -55.52 5.46
N GLU A 162 22.97 -56.52 5.44
CA GLU A 162 22.87 -57.46 4.30
C GLU A 162 22.55 -56.77 2.95
N ALA A 163 21.81 -55.65 2.97
CA ALA A 163 21.49 -54.90 1.75
C ALA A 163 22.69 -54.09 1.22
N GLU A 164 23.38 -53.38 2.11
CA GLU A 164 24.61 -52.64 1.82
C GLU A 164 25.72 -53.58 1.37
N LYS A 165 25.84 -54.74 2.02
CA LYS A 165 26.82 -55.77 1.67
C LYS A 165 26.57 -56.30 0.26
N ARG A 166 25.32 -56.56 -0.13
CA ARG A 166 25.00 -56.99 -1.51
C ARG A 166 25.38 -55.93 -2.55
N GLN A 167 25.01 -54.67 -2.31
CA GLN A 167 25.39 -53.56 -3.21
C GLN A 167 26.91 -53.39 -3.30
N PHE A 168 27.61 -53.51 -2.17
CA PHE A 168 29.06 -53.49 -2.12
C PHE A 168 29.65 -54.65 -2.94
N LEU A 169 29.20 -55.88 -2.71
CA LEU A 169 29.66 -57.05 -3.46
C LEU A 169 29.42 -56.91 -4.97
N GLU A 170 28.23 -56.50 -5.39
CA GLU A 170 27.90 -56.31 -6.81
C GLU A 170 28.79 -55.26 -7.49
N ALA A 171 29.04 -54.14 -6.80
CA ALA A 171 29.87 -53.06 -7.33
C ALA A 171 31.36 -53.45 -7.44
N PHE A 172 31.87 -54.23 -6.49
CA PHE A 172 33.29 -54.55 -6.38
C PHE A 172 33.70 -55.91 -6.97
N GLN A 173 32.78 -56.86 -7.22
CA GLN A 173 33.07 -58.14 -7.89
C GLN A 173 32.97 -58.06 -9.42
N SER A 174 32.11 -57.19 -9.95
CA SER A 174 31.79 -57.13 -11.39
C SER A 174 32.84 -56.37 -12.23
N SER A 175 33.89 -55.84 -11.60
CA SER A 175 34.80 -54.89 -12.22
C SER A 175 36.23 -55.42 -12.28
N SER A 176 36.79 -55.53 -13.49
CA SER A 176 38.23 -55.73 -13.73
C SER A 176 39.09 -54.50 -13.43
N THR A 177 38.48 -53.45 -12.87
CA THR A 177 39.14 -52.18 -12.53
C THR A 177 39.64 -52.18 -11.09
N PRO A 178 40.80 -51.58 -10.82
CA PRO A 178 41.34 -51.50 -9.47
C PRO A 178 40.43 -50.67 -8.55
N ILE A 179 40.35 -51.09 -7.30
CA ILE A 179 39.66 -50.38 -6.23
C ILE A 179 40.48 -49.15 -5.86
N LEU A 180 39.91 -47.96 -6.00
CA LEU A 180 40.58 -46.72 -5.64
C LEU A 180 40.29 -46.39 -4.17
N VAL A 181 41.34 -46.44 -3.36
CA VAL A 181 41.35 -45.99 -1.96
C VAL A 181 41.85 -44.55 -1.92
N ARG A 182 41.01 -43.62 -1.48
CA ARG A 182 41.38 -42.22 -1.27
C ARG A 182 41.45 -41.94 0.22
N SER A 183 42.54 -41.35 0.68
CA SER A 183 42.76 -41.00 2.09
C SER A 183 43.11 -39.53 2.20
N ALA A 184 42.69 -38.88 3.29
CA ALA A 184 43.10 -37.50 3.59
C ALA A 184 44.61 -37.34 3.83
N PHE A 185 45.28 -38.44 4.19
CA PHE A 185 46.69 -38.50 4.59
C PHE A 185 47.41 -39.65 3.86
N ASP A 186 48.74 -39.62 3.87
CA ASP A 186 49.52 -40.73 3.32
C ASP A 186 49.41 -41.95 4.23
N LEU A 187 48.96 -43.07 3.67
CA LEU A 187 48.74 -44.30 4.42
C LEU A 187 50.06 -45.08 4.55
N PRO A 188 50.53 -45.38 5.77
CA PRO A 188 51.68 -46.26 5.95
C PRO A 188 51.44 -47.64 5.34
N GLU A 189 52.50 -48.31 4.88
CA GLU A 189 52.42 -49.61 4.20
C GLU A 189 51.64 -50.65 5.00
N LYS A 190 51.90 -50.76 6.32
CA LYS A 190 51.13 -51.64 7.24
C LYS A 190 49.63 -51.39 7.23
N LYS A 191 49.22 -50.12 7.09
CA LYS A 191 47.80 -49.72 7.05
C LYS A 191 47.17 -49.98 5.69
N ARG A 192 47.94 -49.82 4.61
CA ARG A 192 47.51 -50.22 3.26
C ARG A 192 47.22 -51.72 3.25
N GLU A 193 48.13 -52.55 3.75
CA GLU A 193 47.94 -54.00 3.87
C GLU A 193 46.70 -54.36 4.71
N GLU A 194 46.49 -53.69 5.85
CA GLU A 194 45.33 -53.92 6.73
C GLU A 194 44.00 -53.62 6.00
N ILE A 195 43.95 -52.55 5.20
CA ILE A 195 42.80 -52.17 4.38
C ILE A 195 42.59 -53.19 3.26
N GLU A 196 43.63 -53.55 2.52
CA GLU A 196 43.56 -54.53 1.42
C GLU A 196 43.03 -55.88 1.91
N GLN A 197 43.55 -56.38 3.03
CA GLN A 197 43.13 -57.64 3.63
C GLN A 197 41.66 -57.59 4.07
N THR A 198 41.26 -56.53 4.78
CA THR A 198 39.88 -56.42 5.28
C THR A 198 38.88 -56.28 4.13
N VAL A 199 39.21 -55.47 3.11
CA VAL A 199 38.33 -55.28 1.95
C VAL A 199 38.25 -56.55 1.12
N SER A 200 39.37 -57.26 0.91
CA SER A 200 39.38 -58.55 0.19
C SER A 200 38.60 -59.63 0.95
N GLN A 201 38.64 -59.65 2.28
CA GLN A 201 37.83 -60.55 3.11
C GLN A 201 36.32 -60.28 2.96
N VAL A 202 35.91 -59.00 2.91
CA VAL A 202 34.51 -58.65 2.74
C VAL A 202 34.00 -58.94 1.33
N ILE A 203 34.83 -58.73 0.30
CA ILE A 203 34.49 -58.97 -1.11
C ILE A 203 34.57 -60.46 -1.49
N GLY A 204 35.43 -61.23 -0.81
CA GLY A 204 35.67 -62.65 -1.07
C GLY A 204 36.52 -62.93 -2.32
N VAL A 205 37.16 -61.90 -2.90
CA VAL A 205 37.98 -62.01 -4.12
C VAL A 205 39.24 -61.16 -3.94
N GLN A 206 40.35 -61.57 -4.58
CA GLN A 206 41.60 -60.80 -4.59
C GLN A 206 41.45 -59.60 -5.55
N ALA A 207 41.40 -58.40 -4.98
CA ALA A 207 41.28 -57.16 -5.74
C ALA A 207 42.62 -56.43 -5.86
N HIS A 208 42.78 -55.66 -6.93
CA HIS A 208 43.93 -54.75 -7.08
C HIS A 208 43.54 -53.39 -6.50
N PHE A 209 44.40 -52.80 -5.67
CA PHE A 209 44.13 -51.52 -5.01
C PHE A 209 45.04 -50.42 -5.56
N LEU A 210 44.48 -49.22 -5.69
CA LEU A 210 45.24 -47.99 -5.96
C LEU A 210 45.01 -47.03 -4.81
N PHE A 211 46.09 -46.52 -4.22
CA PHE A 211 46.02 -45.55 -3.14
C PHE A 211 46.31 -44.14 -3.65
N LYS A 212 45.46 -43.18 -3.28
CA LYS A 212 45.65 -41.78 -3.61
C LYS A 212 45.38 -40.89 -2.39
N THR A 213 46.31 -39.98 -2.10
CA THR A 213 46.12 -38.97 -1.06
C THR A 213 45.31 -37.79 -1.59
N VAL A 214 44.23 -37.44 -0.88
CA VAL A 214 43.30 -36.35 -1.20
C VAL A 214 43.00 -35.59 0.10
N PRO A 215 43.77 -34.54 0.42
CA PRO A 215 43.63 -33.78 1.67
C PRO A 215 42.23 -33.18 1.89
N GLU A 216 41.48 -32.93 0.81
CA GLU A 216 40.11 -32.39 0.82
C GLU A 216 39.10 -33.28 1.57
N LEU A 217 39.41 -34.56 1.80
CA LEU A 217 38.54 -35.48 2.53
C LEU A 217 38.44 -35.18 4.04
N VAL A 218 39.37 -34.41 4.61
CA VAL A 218 39.44 -34.04 6.05
C VAL A 218 39.30 -35.25 6.98
N SER A 219 40.44 -35.83 7.40
CA SER A 219 40.51 -37.01 8.29
C SER A 219 39.51 -38.11 7.90
N GLY A 220 39.73 -38.73 6.74
CA GLY A 220 38.78 -39.68 6.17
C GLY A 220 39.36 -40.61 5.11
N ILE A 221 38.64 -41.71 4.86
CA ILE A 221 38.98 -42.75 3.88
C ILE A 221 37.76 -43.05 3.02
N GLU A 222 38.00 -43.19 1.73
CA GLU A 222 37.01 -43.44 0.69
C GLU A 222 37.44 -44.63 -0.17
N LEU A 223 36.51 -45.55 -0.42
CA LEU A 223 36.63 -46.60 -1.43
C LEU A 223 35.70 -46.28 -2.58
N THR A 224 36.24 -46.27 -3.79
CA THR A 224 35.46 -46.05 -5.01
C THR A 224 35.72 -47.14 -6.04
N THR A 225 34.62 -47.59 -6.66
CA THR A 225 34.59 -48.41 -7.89
C THR A 225 33.38 -47.99 -8.72
N LYS A 226 33.33 -48.29 -10.02
CA LYS A 226 32.31 -47.85 -11.01
C LYS A 226 30.93 -47.51 -10.41
N GLY A 227 30.72 -46.24 -10.07
CA GLY A 227 29.43 -45.69 -9.60
C GLY A 227 29.09 -45.93 -8.12
N TYR A 228 29.89 -46.68 -7.36
CA TYR A 228 29.70 -46.90 -5.93
C TYR A 228 30.84 -46.26 -5.12
N LYS A 229 30.46 -45.43 -4.15
CA LYS A 229 31.37 -44.75 -3.22
C LYS A 229 31.00 -45.18 -1.81
N LEU A 230 31.95 -45.78 -1.10
CA LEU A 230 31.86 -46.00 0.34
C LEU A 230 32.88 -45.10 1.03
N ALA A 231 32.39 -44.08 1.74
CA ALA A 231 33.26 -43.15 2.44
C ALA A 231 32.97 -43.12 3.93
N TRP A 232 34.02 -42.91 4.70
CA TRP A 232 33.95 -42.47 6.09
C TRP A 232 34.93 -41.31 6.22
N SER A 233 34.39 -40.10 6.28
CA SER A 233 35.18 -38.89 6.48
C SER A 233 34.37 -37.86 7.24
N ILE A 234 35.06 -37.00 7.99
CA ILE A 234 34.43 -35.90 8.71
C ILE A 234 33.71 -34.97 7.73
N ALA A 235 34.30 -34.73 6.54
CA ALA A 235 33.67 -33.94 5.50
C ALA A 235 32.32 -34.51 5.04
N GLU A 236 32.19 -35.82 4.89
CA GLU A 236 30.93 -36.47 4.49
C GLU A 236 29.87 -36.35 5.59
N TYR A 237 30.24 -36.49 6.86
CA TYR A 237 29.30 -36.29 7.98
C TYR A 237 28.85 -34.83 8.10
N LEU A 238 29.75 -33.87 7.90
CA LEU A 238 29.40 -32.44 7.90
C LEU A 238 28.48 -32.10 6.72
N HIS A 239 28.76 -32.62 5.52
CA HIS A 239 27.88 -32.43 4.37
C HIS A 239 26.50 -33.09 4.56
N ALA A 240 26.44 -34.29 5.14
CA ALA A 240 25.17 -34.94 5.46
C ALA A 240 24.37 -34.13 6.48
N LEU A 241 25.04 -33.56 7.49
CA LEU A 241 24.39 -32.68 8.47
C LEU A 241 23.91 -31.36 7.84
N GLU A 242 24.73 -30.72 7.01
CA GLU A 242 24.38 -29.51 6.26
C GLU A 242 23.14 -29.75 5.40
N LYS A 243 23.12 -30.86 4.65
CA LYS A 243 21.99 -31.26 3.82
C LYS A 243 20.71 -31.49 4.64
N ASN A 244 20.79 -32.22 5.75
CA ASN A 244 19.63 -32.47 6.62
C ASN A 244 19.08 -31.17 7.23
N ILE A 245 19.96 -30.25 7.64
CA ILE A 245 19.56 -28.94 8.17
C ILE A 245 18.90 -28.10 7.07
N ALA A 246 19.45 -28.11 5.86
CA ALA A 246 18.87 -27.42 4.70
C ALA A 246 17.47 -27.99 4.36
N GLU A 247 17.31 -29.31 4.33
CA GLU A 247 16.03 -29.97 4.07
C GLU A 247 14.99 -29.64 5.16
N THR A 248 15.38 -29.68 6.43
CA THR A 248 14.49 -29.34 7.56
C THR A 248 14.11 -27.86 7.56
N ALA A 249 15.02 -26.97 7.16
CA ALA A 249 14.76 -25.54 7.04
C ALA A 249 13.76 -25.25 5.89
N ILE A 250 13.91 -25.94 4.75
CA ILE A 250 13.00 -25.86 3.62
C ILE A 250 11.60 -26.38 4.01
N GLU A 251 11.52 -27.51 4.70
CA GLU A 251 10.25 -28.13 5.12
C GLU A 251 9.48 -27.24 6.11
N LYS A 252 10.17 -26.62 7.07
CA LYS A 252 9.58 -25.65 8.00
C LYS A 252 9.14 -24.35 7.32
N SER A 253 9.85 -23.91 6.27
CA SER A 253 9.41 -22.75 5.49
C SER A 253 8.08 -23.03 4.78
N LYS A 254 7.93 -24.22 4.17
CA LYS A 254 6.70 -24.63 3.46
C LYS A 254 5.50 -24.78 4.38
N THR A 255 5.68 -25.35 5.58
CA THR A 255 4.57 -25.53 6.54
C THR A 255 4.05 -24.22 7.15
N VAL A 256 4.87 -23.16 7.15
CA VAL A 256 4.43 -21.82 7.58
C VAL A 256 3.62 -21.13 6.45
N PHE A 257 4.00 -21.33 5.20
CA PHE A 257 3.26 -20.80 4.04
C PHE A 257 1.89 -21.49 3.82
N ASP A 258 1.73 -22.75 4.22
CA ASP A 258 0.47 -23.51 4.02
C ASP A 258 -0.57 -23.30 5.14
N LYS A 259 -0.22 -22.56 6.21
CA LYS A 259 -1.09 -22.29 7.37
C LYS A 259 -1.53 -20.83 7.50
N THR A 260 -1.25 -20.00 6.50
CA THR A 260 -1.62 -18.57 6.46
C THR A 260 -2.55 -18.30 5.28
#